data_AF-A0A947EUJ6-F1
#
_entry.id   AF-A0A947EUJ6-F1
#
_cell.length_a   1.000
_cell.length_b   1.000
_cell.length_c   1.000
_cell.angle_alpha   90.00
_cell.angle_beta   90.00
_cell.angle_gamma   90.00
#
_symmetry.space_group_name_H-M   'P 1'
#
loop_
_entity.id
_entity.type
_entity.pdbx_description
1 polymer ?
#
loop_
_entity_poly.entity_id
_entity_poly.type
_entity_poly.pdbx_seq_one_letter_code
_entity_poly.pdbx_strand_id
1 'polypeptide(L)'
;YNYDHFKAQVRQNLKLGNKGEFQYLVNGGLLSEADEISLVDYQHFDANQTRIGFGSYVGKFNLMPYYNFSTNKNYAEIHAEHDFQGWILGKLPLINKLNFNLIVGAHRLITADRDPYSEYSLGIDNLGFGKYRFLRLDYVVSDFGGERDGAFIFGLKF
;
A
#
# COMPACT_ATOMS: atom_id res chain seq x y z
N TYR A 1 -30.17 -1.72 -13.76
CA TYR A 1 -28.94 -2.38 -14.21
C TYR A 1 -28.64 -3.51 -13.24
N ASN A 2 -28.36 -4.71 -13.76
CA ASN A 2 -28.00 -5.87 -12.97
C ASN A 2 -26.59 -6.29 -13.40
N TYR A 3 -25.74 -6.66 -12.45
CA TYR A 3 -24.41 -7.18 -12.70
C TYR A 3 -24.04 -8.16 -11.60
N ASP A 4 -23.13 -9.08 -11.89
CA ASP A 4 -22.59 -9.98 -10.89
C ASP A 4 -21.15 -9.59 -10.56
N HIS A 5 -20.80 -9.67 -9.28
CA HIS A 5 -19.45 -9.37 -8.78
C HIS A 5 -18.98 -10.43 -7.80
N PHE A 6 -18.08 -11.29 -8.26
CA PHE A 6 -17.41 -12.27 -7.40
C PHE A 6 -16.09 -11.72 -6.89
N LYS A 7 -15.90 -11.66 -5.57
CA LYS A 7 -14.67 -11.16 -4.93
C LYS A 7 -14.02 -12.24 -4.08
N ALA A 8 -12.69 -12.28 -4.10
CA ALA A 8 -11.90 -13.09 -3.19
C ALA A 8 -10.76 -12.24 -2.63
N GLN A 9 -10.56 -12.32 -1.31
CA GLN A 9 -9.49 -11.62 -0.62
C GLN A 9 -8.78 -12.55 0.36
N VAL A 10 -7.45 -12.48 0.38
CA VAL A 10 -6.59 -13.08 1.39
C VAL A 10 -5.78 -11.97 2.03
N ARG A 11 -5.85 -11.88 3.36
CA ARG A 11 -5.00 -11.00 4.17
C ARG A 11 -4.29 -11.83 5.22
N GLN A 12 -2.99 -11.69 5.34
CA GLN A 12 -2.22 -12.32 6.41
C GLN A 12 -1.21 -11.37 7.02
N ASN A 13 -0.91 -11.64 8.28
CA ASN A 13 0.13 -11.00 9.06
C ASN A 13 1.05 -12.10 9.64
N LEU A 14 2.31 -12.08 9.25
CA LEU A 14 3.33 -13.05 9.64
C LEU A 14 4.36 -12.38 10.54
N LYS A 15 4.42 -12.84 11.80
CA LYS A 15 5.47 -12.44 12.74
C LYS A 15 6.71 -13.28 12.50
N LEU A 16 7.78 -12.67 12.00
CA LEU A 16 9.04 -13.35 11.64
C LEU A 16 10.06 -13.28 12.78
N GLY A 17 9.59 -13.24 14.03
CA GLY A 17 10.42 -13.13 15.22
C GLY A 17 11.27 -11.86 15.19
N ASN A 18 12.58 -12.02 15.34
CA ASN A 18 13.51 -10.89 15.35
C ASN A 18 13.72 -10.23 13.98
N LYS A 19 13.17 -10.78 12.89
CA LYS A 19 13.24 -10.18 11.54
C LYS A 19 12.11 -9.20 11.26
N GLY A 20 11.18 -9.03 12.21
CA GLY A 20 10.07 -8.09 12.10
C GLY A 20 8.76 -8.75 11.66
N GLU A 21 7.90 -7.96 11.04
CA GLU A 21 6.52 -8.31 10.71
C GLU A 21 6.27 -8.13 9.21
N PHE A 22 5.76 -9.17 8.55
CA PHE A 22 5.40 -9.12 7.14
C PHE A 22 3.88 -9.21 7.00
N GLN A 23 3.28 -8.22 6.34
CA GLN A 23 1.86 -8.17 6.08
C GLN A 23 1.63 -8.18 4.58
N TYR A 24 0.65 -8.95 4.12
CA TYR A 24 0.22 -8.89 2.73
C TYR A 24 -1.30 -9.02 2.59
N LEU A 25 -1.80 -8.45 1.50
CA LEU A 25 -3.17 -8.57 1.03
C LEU A 25 -3.13 -8.88 -0.46
N VAL A 26 -3.88 -9.89 -0.87
CA VAL A 26 -4.20 -10.18 -2.27
C VAL A 26 -5.71 -10.12 -2.38
N ASN A 27 -6.21 -9.36 -3.34
CA ASN A 27 -7.64 -9.21 -3.60
C ASN A 27 -7.88 -9.27 -5.11
N GLY A 28 -9.00 -9.84 -5.52
CA GLY A 28 -9.36 -9.94 -6.92
C GLY A 28 -10.86 -10.04 -7.09
N GLY A 29 -11.33 -9.60 -8.25
CA GLY A 29 -12.75 -9.61 -8.57
C GLY A 29 -13.01 -9.93 -10.03
N LEU A 30 -14.08 -10.69 -10.26
CA LEU A 30 -14.66 -10.93 -11.57
C LEU A 30 -15.99 -10.20 -11.66
N LEU A 31 -16.16 -9.40 -12.71
CA LEU A 31 -17.40 -8.70 -13.01
C LEU A 31 -17.98 -9.19 -14.35
N SER A 32 -19.28 -9.47 -14.36
CA SER A 32 -20.03 -9.83 -15.56
C SER A 32 -21.28 -8.98 -15.70
N GLU A 33 -21.70 -8.73 -16.94
CA GLU A 33 -22.86 -7.87 -17.27
C GLU A 33 -22.72 -6.43 -16.75
N ALA A 34 -21.48 -5.99 -16.52
CA ALA A 34 -21.16 -4.73 -15.86
C ALA A 34 -20.93 -3.55 -16.83
N ASP A 35 -21.22 -3.69 -18.13
CA ASP A 35 -20.84 -2.69 -19.15
C ASP A 35 -21.61 -1.36 -19.04
N GLU A 36 -22.83 -1.38 -18.50
CA GLU A 36 -23.71 -0.21 -18.39
C GLU A 36 -23.98 0.22 -16.94
N ILE A 37 -23.17 -0.25 -15.97
CA ILE A 37 -23.35 0.12 -14.56
C ILE A 37 -22.89 1.56 -14.30
N SER A 38 -23.40 2.16 -13.21
CA SER A 38 -23.01 3.50 -12.81
C SER A 38 -21.60 3.51 -12.20
N LEU A 39 -20.90 4.64 -12.29
CA LEU A 39 -19.57 4.82 -11.68
C LEU A 39 -19.57 4.49 -10.18
N VAL A 40 -20.69 4.71 -9.48
CA VAL A 40 -20.83 4.39 -8.04
C VAL A 40 -20.79 2.89 -7.75
N ASP A 41 -21.06 2.05 -8.76
CA ASP A 41 -21.06 0.59 -8.67
C ASP A 41 -19.72 -0.02 -9.15
N TYR A 42 -18.79 0.82 -9.62
CA TYR A 42 -17.47 0.35 -10.05
C TYR A 42 -16.68 -0.17 -8.84
N GLN A 43 -15.77 -1.11 -9.08
CA GLN A 43 -14.74 -1.38 -8.09
C GLN A 43 -13.86 -0.15 -7.96
N HIS A 44 -13.79 0.39 -6.74
CA HIS A 44 -12.86 1.43 -6.35
C HIS A 44 -11.69 0.84 -5.56
N PHE A 45 -10.52 1.48 -5.66
CA PHE A 45 -9.32 1.06 -4.96
C PHE A 45 -8.94 2.12 -3.93
N ASP A 46 -8.47 1.68 -2.76
CA ASP A 46 -8.05 2.59 -1.69
C ASP A 46 -6.80 3.35 -2.14
N ALA A 47 -6.99 4.62 -2.47
CA ALA A 47 -5.99 5.53 -2.99
C ALA A 47 -5.65 6.62 -1.96
N ASN A 48 -4.63 7.44 -2.23
CA ASN A 48 -4.27 8.57 -1.37
C ASN A 48 -3.67 9.72 -2.17
N GLN A 49 -4.33 10.88 -2.11
CA GLN A 49 -3.81 12.13 -2.69
C GLN A 49 -3.39 13.16 -1.63
N THR A 50 -3.66 12.92 -0.35
CA THR A 50 -3.35 13.87 0.73
C THR A 50 -1.87 13.88 1.12
N ARG A 51 -1.12 12.85 0.70
CA ARG A 51 0.25 12.57 1.15
C ARG A 51 0.38 12.34 2.66
N ILE A 52 -0.73 12.01 3.33
CA ILE A 52 -0.79 11.67 4.75
C ILE A 52 -1.23 10.20 4.88
N GLY A 53 -0.45 9.42 5.61
CA GLY A 53 -0.71 8.00 5.87
C GLY A 53 -1.13 7.75 7.31
N PHE A 54 -1.97 6.74 7.52
CA PHE A 54 -2.37 6.28 8.85
C PHE A 54 -2.18 4.76 8.97
N GLY A 55 -1.52 4.32 10.05
CA GLY A 55 -1.34 2.91 10.37
C GLY A 55 -0.52 2.12 9.33
N SER A 56 -0.96 0.88 9.06
CA SER A 56 -0.41 0.02 8.01
C SER A 56 -0.83 0.49 6.63
N TYR A 57 0.07 0.40 5.64
CA TYR A 57 -0.24 0.71 4.25
C TYR A 57 -0.69 -0.53 3.44
N VAL A 58 -0.92 -1.67 4.10
CA VAL A 58 -1.41 -2.88 3.41
C VAL A 58 -2.90 -2.76 3.06
N GLY A 59 -3.16 -2.76 1.76
CA GLY A 59 -4.50 -2.62 1.16
C GLY A 59 -4.79 -1.20 0.66
N LYS A 60 -3.80 -0.30 0.60
CA LYS A 60 -3.94 1.02 -0.02
C LYS A 60 -2.78 1.33 -0.97
N PHE A 61 -3.01 2.25 -1.87
CA PHE A 61 -2.03 2.91 -2.73
C PHE A 61 -1.81 4.33 -2.21
N ASN A 62 -0.55 4.74 -2.06
CA ASN A 62 -0.17 5.99 -1.42
C ASN A 62 -0.03 7.17 -2.39
N LEU A 63 0.13 6.89 -3.68
CA LEU A 63 0.27 7.90 -4.73
C LEU A 63 -0.86 7.86 -5.75
N MET A 64 -1.58 6.74 -5.85
CA MET A 64 -2.69 6.57 -6.78
C MET A 64 -3.73 7.71 -6.64
N PRO A 65 -4.13 8.36 -7.75
CA PRO A 65 -5.21 9.35 -7.72
C PRO A 65 -6.57 8.73 -7.41
N TYR A 66 -7.44 9.46 -6.70
CA TYR A 66 -8.77 8.97 -6.35
C TYR A 66 -9.59 8.67 -7.60
N TYR A 67 -10.23 7.50 -7.59
CA TYR A 67 -11.16 7.02 -8.62
C TYR A 67 -10.59 6.84 -10.03
N ASN A 68 -9.38 7.31 -10.33
CA ASN A 68 -8.77 7.19 -11.66
C ASN A 68 -8.68 5.73 -12.12
N PHE A 69 -8.46 4.80 -11.19
CA PHE A 69 -8.35 3.37 -11.46
C PHE A 69 -9.66 2.59 -11.29
N SER A 70 -10.78 3.26 -10.99
CA SER A 70 -12.06 2.57 -10.84
C SER A 70 -12.43 1.79 -12.10
N THR A 71 -12.95 0.59 -11.92
CA THR A 71 -13.26 -0.31 -13.03
C THR A 71 -14.53 -1.10 -12.83
N ASN A 72 -15.27 -1.32 -13.92
CA ASN A 72 -16.37 -2.28 -14.03
C ASN A 72 -15.90 -3.62 -14.65
N LYS A 73 -14.59 -3.86 -14.71
CA LYS A 73 -13.95 -5.04 -15.32
C LYS A 73 -13.18 -5.84 -14.29
N ASN A 74 -12.80 -7.06 -14.68
CA ASN A 74 -11.99 -7.94 -13.86
C ASN A 74 -10.71 -7.24 -13.39
N TYR A 75 -10.35 -7.48 -12.13
CA TYR A 75 -9.18 -6.86 -11.51
C TYR A 75 -8.51 -7.81 -10.52
N ALA A 76 -7.24 -7.51 -10.23
CA ALA A 76 -6.48 -8.08 -9.14
C ALA A 76 -5.55 -7.03 -8.54
N GLU A 77 -5.47 -6.99 -7.21
CA GLU A 77 -4.53 -6.16 -6.47
C GLU A 77 -3.73 -7.00 -5.48
N ILE A 78 -2.48 -6.59 -5.28
CA ILE A 78 -1.57 -7.15 -4.28
C ILE A 78 -0.90 -6.02 -3.54
N HIS A 79 -0.83 -6.14 -2.22
CA HIS A 79 -0.15 -5.23 -1.32
C HIS A 79 0.71 -6.06 -0.39
N ALA A 80 1.96 -5.65 -0.20
CA ALA A 80 2.87 -6.26 0.74
C ALA A 80 3.66 -5.17 1.45
N GLU A 81 3.81 -5.29 2.76
CA GLU A 81 4.64 -4.41 3.58
C GLU A 81 5.46 -5.28 4.55
N HIS A 82 6.72 -4.91 4.74
CA HIS A 82 7.57 -5.51 5.75
C HIS A 82 8.12 -4.42 6.67
N ASP A 83 7.76 -4.51 7.96
CA ASP A 83 8.36 -3.72 9.02
C ASP A 83 9.47 -4.54 9.67
N PHE A 84 10.72 -4.11 9.52
CA PHE A 84 11.87 -4.84 10.04
C PHE A 84 12.03 -4.72 11.56
N GLN A 85 11.23 -3.89 12.25
CA GLN A 85 11.25 -3.71 13.71
C GLN A 85 12.67 -3.52 14.28
N GLY A 86 13.47 -2.71 13.59
CA GLY A 86 14.85 -2.39 13.97
C GLY A 86 15.90 -3.45 13.59
N TRP A 87 15.54 -4.59 12.99
CA TRP A 87 16.49 -5.66 12.64
C TRP A 87 17.60 -5.22 11.67
N ILE A 88 17.30 -4.30 10.75
CA ILE A 88 18.27 -3.73 9.81
C ILE A 88 18.98 -2.53 10.45
N LEU A 89 18.25 -1.46 10.76
CA LEU A 89 18.85 -0.19 11.22
C LEU A 89 19.51 -0.30 12.60
N GLY A 90 19.05 -1.21 13.46
CA GLY A 90 19.64 -1.47 14.77
C GLY A 90 21.03 -2.11 14.72
N LYS A 91 21.45 -2.65 13.57
CA LYS A 91 22.80 -3.20 13.36
C LYS A 91 23.81 -2.15 12.89
N LEU A 92 23.34 -1.01 12.40
CA LEU A 92 24.20 0.05 11.90
C LEU A 92 24.71 0.90 13.07
N PRO A 93 26.05 1.00 13.28
CA PRO A 93 26.60 1.87 14.31
C PRO A 93 26.11 3.31 14.12
N LEU A 94 25.95 4.04 15.22
CA LEU A 94 25.41 5.40 15.30
C LEU A 94 23.89 5.49 15.05
N ILE A 95 23.36 4.79 14.04
CA ILE A 95 21.91 4.77 13.73
C ILE A 95 21.14 3.96 14.77
N ASN A 96 21.74 2.90 15.32
CA ASN A 96 21.13 2.06 16.34
C ASN A 96 20.66 2.84 17.59
N LYS A 97 21.33 3.95 17.93
CA LYS A 97 20.94 4.83 19.04
C LYS A 97 19.63 5.59 18.78
N LEU A 98 19.28 5.77 17.51
CA LEU A 98 18.06 6.47 17.11
C LEU A 98 16.83 5.59 17.24
N ASN A 99 16.98 4.27 17.33
CA ASN A 99 15.89 3.30 17.44
C ASN A 99 14.84 3.44 16.32
N PHE A 100 15.29 3.56 15.08
CA PHE A 100 14.41 3.65 13.91
C PHE A 100 14.07 2.28 13.33
N ASN A 101 12.88 2.17 12.75
CA ASN A 101 12.45 0.98 12.04
C ASN A 101 12.46 1.25 10.54
N LEU A 102 13.07 0.34 9.77
CA LEU A 102 12.97 0.37 8.33
C LEU A 102 11.68 -0.34 7.93
N ILE A 103 10.96 0.22 6.96
CA ILE A 103 9.78 -0.37 6.35
C ILE A 103 9.98 -0.39 4.84
N VAL A 104 9.59 -1.47 4.19
CA VAL A 104 9.53 -1.56 2.73
C VAL A 104 8.14 -2.00 2.30
N GLY A 105 7.63 -1.43 1.22
CA GLY A 105 6.32 -1.77 0.68
C GLY A 105 6.33 -1.96 -0.83
N ALA A 106 5.43 -2.80 -1.31
CA ALA A 106 5.17 -3.02 -2.72
C ALA A 106 3.67 -3.23 -2.94
N HIS A 107 3.12 -2.53 -3.92
CA HIS A 107 1.69 -2.57 -4.26
C HIS A 107 1.54 -2.66 -5.77
N ARG A 108 0.56 -3.43 -6.24
CA ARG A 108 0.28 -3.56 -7.68
C ARG A 108 -1.20 -3.78 -7.92
N LEU A 109 -1.73 -3.07 -8.91
CA LEU A 109 -3.09 -3.22 -9.42
C LEU A 109 -3.03 -3.64 -10.88
N ILE A 110 -3.83 -4.64 -11.23
CA ILE A 110 -4.02 -5.13 -12.59
C ILE A 110 -5.52 -5.04 -12.89
N THR A 111 -5.87 -4.42 -14.00
CA THR A 111 -7.25 -4.34 -14.52
C THR A 111 -7.26 -4.77 -15.98
N ALA A 112 -8.36 -5.35 -16.46
CA ALA A 112 -8.42 -5.93 -17.81
C ALA A 112 -8.02 -4.96 -18.96
N ASP A 113 -8.39 -3.68 -18.86
CA ASP A 113 -8.33 -2.75 -20.00
C ASP A 113 -7.24 -1.66 -19.86
N ARG A 114 -6.30 -1.82 -18.92
CA ARG A 114 -5.26 -0.80 -18.65
C ARG A 114 -3.93 -1.43 -18.27
N ASP A 115 -2.86 -0.65 -18.47
CA ASP A 115 -1.55 -1.03 -17.96
C ASP A 115 -1.58 -1.23 -16.44
N PRO A 116 -0.80 -2.18 -15.90
CA PRO A 116 -0.71 -2.35 -14.45
C PRO A 116 -0.18 -1.10 -13.78
N TYR A 117 -0.77 -0.75 -12.64
CA TYR A 117 -0.25 0.28 -11.74
C TYR A 117 0.60 -0.39 -10.67
N SER A 118 1.75 0.19 -10.31
CA SER A 118 2.57 -0.31 -9.20
C SER A 118 3.14 0.81 -8.36
N GLU A 119 3.32 0.56 -7.06
CA GLU A 119 4.01 1.44 -6.13
C GLU A 119 5.03 0.66 -5.31
N TYR A 120 6.15 1.30 -5.02
CA TYR A 120 7.18 0.80 -4.12
C TYR A 120 7.49 1.86 -3.08
N SER A 121 7.64 1.47 -1.82
CA SER A 121 7.93 2.40 -0.73
C SER A 121 9.16 2.00 0.07
N LEU A 122 9.89 3.02 0.52
CA LEU A 122 10.95 2.90 1.51
C LEU A 122 10.66 3.88 2.64
N GLY A 123 10.40 3.35 3.83
CA GLY A 123 9.93 4.09 5.00
C GLY A 123 10.86 4.01 6.19
N ILE A 124 10.89 5.08 6.97
CA ILE A 124 11.47 5.11 8.31
C ILE A 124 10.36 5.41 9.30
N ASP A 125 10.19 4.51 10.27
CA ASP A 125 9.19 4.56 11.31
C ASP A 125 9.82 4.65 12.71
N ASN A 126 8.96 4.78 13.71
CA ASN A 126 9.29 5.05 15.09
C ASN A 126 9.98 6.42 15.21
N LEU A 127 9.62 7.40 14.38
CA LEU A 127 10.16 8.76 14.47
C LEU A 127 9.46 9.52 15.60
N GLY A 128 10.21 10.34 16.34
CA GLY A 128 9.69 11.20 17.41
C GLY A 128 10.61 11.29 18.62
N PHE A 129 10.11 11.85 19.72
CA PHE A 129 10.89 12.21 20.91
C PHE A 129 10.45 11.45 22.16
N GLY A 130 11.40 10.78 22.83
CA GLY A 130 11.16 10.04 24.06
C GLY A 130 10.13 8.91 23.84
N LYS A 131 9.01 8.98 24.56
CA LYS A 131 7.89 8.01 24.46
C LYS A 131 6.94 8.31 23.29
N TYR A 132 7.03 9.49 22.69
CA TYR A 132 6.14 9.94 21.62
C TYR A 132 6.78 9.65 20.25
N ARG A 133 6.64 8.40 19.78
CA ARG A 133 7.29 7.91 18.55
C ARG A 133 6.28 7.32 17.56
N PHE A 134 5.36 8.17 17.11
CA PHE A 134 4.22 7.81 16.27
C PHE A 134 4.37 8.31 14.82
N LEU A 135 5.49 8.97 14.48
CA LEU A 135 5.72 9.53 13.16
C LEU A 135 6.40 8.49 12.25
N ARG A 136 6.02 8.49 10.98
CA ARG A 136 6.61 7.70 9.90
C ARG A 136 6.84 8.60 8.69
N LEU A 137 7.92 8.38 7.96
CA LEU A 137 8.19 9.06 6.69
C LEU A 137 8.53 8.01 5.64
N ASP A 138 7.78 7.99 4.54
CA ASP A 138 8.04 7.12 3.40
C ASP A 138 8.36 7.93 2.16
N TYR A 139 9.31 7.44 1.37
CA TYR A 139 9.42 7.81 -0.02
C TYR A 139 8.76 6.72 -0.87
N VAL A 140 7.77 7.10 -1.67
CA VAL A 140 7.02 6.19 -2.53
C VAL A 140 7.31 6.55 -3.98
N VAL A 141 7.45 5.54 -4.83
CA VAL A 141 7.58 5.68 -6.29
C VAL A 141 6.48 4.86 -6.94
N SER A 142 5.72 5.48 -7.85
CA SER A 142 4.72 4.80 -8.67
C SER A 142 5.20 4.61 -10.09
N ASP A 143 4.67 3.60 -10.76
CA ASP A 143 4.89 3.29 -12.18
C ASP A 143 3.54 2.92 -12.82
N PHE A 144 3.19 3.60 -13.91
CA PHE A 144 1.99 3.35 -14.70
C PHE A 144 2.27 3.61 -16.18
N GLY A 145 2.15 2.59 -17.03
CA GLY A 145 2.40 2.73 -18.47
C GLY A 145 3.79 3.28 -18.82
N GLY A 146 4.79 3.08 -17.95
CA GLY A 146 6.14 3.62 -18.08
C GLY A 146 6.34 5.05 -17.55
N GLU A 147 5.26 5.74 -17.15
CA GLU A 147 5.34 7.00 -16.42
C GLU A 147 5.62 6.75 -14.95
N ARG A 148 6.57 7.51 -14.38
CA ARG A 148 6.98 7.39 -12.98
C ARG A 148 6.79 8.69 -12.25
N ASP A 149 6.24 8.59 -11.04
CA ASP A 149 6.11 9.70 -10.10
C ASP A 149 6.69 9.25 -8.74
N GLY A 150 7.11 10.22 -7.92
CA GLY A 150 7.67 9.96 -6.61
C GLY A 150 7.33 11.05 -5.62
N ALA A 151 6.89 10.67 -4.43
CA ALA A 151 6.56 11.63 -3.38
C ALA A 151 6.83 11.09 -1.97
N PHE A 152 6.95 12.02 -1.03
CA PHE A 152 7.00 11.71 0.38
C PHE A 152 5.59 11.56 0.96
N ILE A 153 5.43 10.59 1.86
CA ILE A 153 4.21 10.34 2.63
C ILE A 153 4.52 10.50 4.11
N PHE A 154 3.72 11.33 4.79
CA PHE A 154 3.83 11.57 6.21
C PHE A 154 2.85 10.68 6.96
N GLY A 155 3.38 9.69 7.66
CA GLY A 155 2.61 8.67 8.38
C GLY A 155 2.42 8.97 9.86
N LEU A 156 1.25 8.60 10.37
CA LEU A 156 0.90 8.57 11.79
C LEU A 156 0.52 7.15 12.21
N LYS A 157 1.23 6.59 13.19
CA LYS A 157 0.95 5.29 13.84
C LYS A 157 0.48 5.52 15.28
N PHE A 158 -0.77 5.16 15.57
CA PHE A 158 -1.37 5.19 16.91
C PHE A 158 -1.93 3.81 17.27
#